data_AF-A0A1K2IUH4-F1
#
_entry.id   AF-A0A1K2IUH4-F1
#
_cell.length_a   1.000
_cell.length_b   1.000
_cell.length_c   1.000
_cell.angle_alpha   90.00
_cell.angle_beta   90.00
_cell.angle_gamma   90.00
#
_symmetry.space_group_name_H-M   'P 1'
#
loop_
_entity.id
_entity.type
_entity.pdbx_description
1 polymer ?
#
loop_
_entity_poly.entity_id
_entity_poly.type
_entity_poly.pdbx_seq_one_letter_code
_entity_poly.pdbx_strand_id
1 'polypeptide(L)'
;MKNTIAVLALSSFFIFSACKKTETTNTADEKTEIPQPEKFTVDSVKVNDSIKLSDSLQLKYTSKMLVFPSIKDGKLLDSIYFASKNIKDFSKKGIETLLQKEKDEFYNSIKKDSKDFISDITFSQEWYTSSSMNLKSNVNDFMHIEYIWGSYEGGAHDNYGFNERVFDLKNNKKVELKDITSMSKNKLETLLMKNINKINSGTTDENGKVNNSDMLLVDLIPVTNNFYFDDKNLYFHYSPYEITAFAAGDIIIPISWAELNGTLNPEFKNRMKIK
;
A
#
# COMPACT_ATOMS: atom_id res chain seq x y z
N MET A 1 -59.55 2.64 -48.41
CA MET A 1 -58.47 3.47 -47.82
C MET A 1 -57.25 3.32 -48.71
N LYS A 2 -56.78 4.44 -49.25
CA LYS A 2 -55.76 4.55 -50.30
C LYS A 2 -54.39 4.67 -49.65
N ASN A 3 -53.39 3.90 -50.10
CA ASN A 3 -52.20 4.44 -50.79
C ASN A 3 -51.12 3.35 -50.94
N THR A 4 -51.04 2.89 -52.19
CA THR A 4 -49.87 2.41 -52.94
C THR A 4 -48.70 3.41 -52.97
N ILE A 5 -47.50 2.91 -53.34
CA ILE A 5 -46.52 3.44 -54.35
C ILE A 5 -45.10 2.93 -53.96
N ALA A 6 -44.51 1.96 -54.68
CA ALA A 6 -43.68 2.05 -55.91
C ALA A 6 -42.23 2.56 -55.63
N VAL A 7 -41.19 1.71 -55.73
CA VAL A 7 -40.36 1.35 -56.92
C VAL A 7 -39.41 2.46 -57.40
N LEU A 8 -38.10 2.14 -57.44
CA LEU A 8 -37.04 2.55 -58.39
C LEU A 8 -35.75 1.80 -57.96
N ALA A 9 -35.30 0.71 -58.58
CA ALA A 9 -34.76 0.46 -59.94
C ALA A 9 -33.32 0.97 -60.15
N LEU A 10 -32.42 0.04 -60.55
CA LEU A 10 -31.27 0.15 -61.49
C LEU A 10 -30.33 -1.05 -61.23
N SER A 11 -30.51 -2.18 -61.90
CA SER A 11 -30.00 -2.55 -63.24
C SER A 11 -28.53 -3.02 -63.24
N SER A 12 -28.42 -4.33 -63.43
CA SER A 12 -27.31 -5.13 -63.97
C SER A 12 -26.55 -4.52 -65.15
N PHE A 13 -25.22 -4.73 -65.23
CA PHE A 13 -24.48 -5.40 -66.34
C PHE A 13 -22.94 -5.37 -66.15
N PHE A 14 -22.24 -6.18 -66.97
CA PHE A 14 -20.79 -6.48 -67.09
C PHE A 14 -20.29 -7.67 -66.26
N ILE A 15 -20.25 -8.91 -66.79
CA ILE A 15 -19.48 -9.53 -67.91
C ILE A 15 -17.98 -9.72 -67.59
N PHE A 16 -17.66 -11.00 -67.36
CA PHE A 16 -16.52 -11.85 -67.76
C PHE A 16 -15.12 -11.30 -68.10
N SER A 17 -14.16 -12.16 -67.73
CA SER A 17 -12.80 -12.38 -68.29
C SER A 17 -11.71 -11.40 -67.82
N ALA A 18 -10.45 -11.80 -67.56
CA ALA A 18 -9.75 -13.07 -67.66
C ALA A 18 -8.47 -12.99 -66.80
N CYS A 19 -7.84 -14.15 -66.57
CA CYS A 19 -6.56 -14.33 -65.90
C CYS A 19 -5.44 -13.38 -66.38
N LYS A 20 -4.58 -12.96 -65.46
CA LYS A 20 -3.13 -13.12 -65.65
C LYS A 20 -2.40 -13.17 -64.30
N LYS A 21 -1.65 -14.25 -64.13
CA LYS A 21 -0.66 -14.44 -63.07
C LYS A 21 0.64 -13.80 -63.55
N THR A 22 1.18 -12.82 -62.81
CA THR A 22 2.61 -12.51 -62.84
C THR A 22 3.03 -11.85 -61.53
N GLU A 23 4.01 -12.45 -60.87
CA GLU A 23 4.68 -11.96 -59.67
C GLU A 23 5.46 -10.66 -59.95
N THR A 24 5.45 -9.69 -59.02
CA THR A 24 6.68 -9.01 -58.53
C THR A 24 6.40 -8.03 -57.37
N THR A 25 7.00 -8.35 -56.21
CA THR A 25 7.66 -7.48 -55.20
C THR A 25 6.97 -6.27 -54.54
N ASN A 26 6.98 -6.32 -53.20
CA ASN A 26 6.98 -5.24 -52.18
C ASN A 26 5.64 -4.49 -52.01
N THR A 27 5.03 -4.42 -50.83
CA THR A 27 5.59 -3.98 -49.55
C THR A 27 4.72 -4.54 -48.41
N ALA A 28 5.34 -4.95 -47.30
CA ALA A 28 4.64 -5.37 -46.10
C ALA A 28 3.90 -4.18 -45.48
N ASP A 29 2.58 -4.27 -45.41
CA ASP A 29 1.78 -3.47 -44.47
C ASP A 29 2.05 -4.03 -43.07
N GLU A 30 3.08 -3.50 -42.40
CA GLU A 30 3.17 -3.57 -40.94
C GLU A 30 2.00 -2.76 -40.38
N LYS A 31 0.93 -3.46 -39.97
CA LYS A 31 0.04 -2.94 -38.94
C LYS A 31 0.88 -2.71 -37.69
N THR A 32 1.31 -1.47 -37.50
CA THR A 32 1.81 -1.00 -36.22
C THR A 32 0.62 -1.07 -35.24
N GLU A 33 0.49 -2.18 -34.52
CA GLU A 33 -0.33 -2.22 -33.31
C GLU A 33 0.27 -1.20 -32.35
N ILE A 34 -0.43 -0.09 -32.16
CA ILE A 34 -0.14 0.86 -31.08
C ILE A 34 -0.21 0.04 -29.79
N PRO A 35 0.88 -0.10 -29.01
CA PRO A 35 0.84 -0.87 -27.78
C PRO A 35 -0.20 -0.23 -26.87
N GLN A 36 -1.26 -0.97 -26.57
CA GLN A 36 -2.23 -0.56 -25.57
C GLN A 36 -1.46 -0.40 -24.24
N PRO A 37 -1.61 0.73 -23.53
CA PRO A 37 -0.87 0.95 -22.29
C PRO A 37 -1.13 -0.21 -21.33
N GLU A 38 -0.05 -0.83 -20.85
CA GLU A 38 -0.09 -1.99 -19.97
C GLU A 38 -0.96 -1.65 -18.75
N LYS A 39 -2.06 -2.38 -18.56
CA LYS A 39 -3.01 -2.10 -17.48
C LYS A 39 -2.31 -2.33 -16.13
N PHE A 40 -2.39 -1.36 -15.23
CA PHE A 40 -1.88 -1.52 -13.87
C PHE A 40 -2.59 -2.69 -13.18
N THR A 41 -1.82 -3.65 -12.67
CA THR A 41 -2.33 -4.85 -12.00
C THR A 41 -1.63 -5.09 -10.68
N VAL A 42 -2.38 -5.60 -9.71
CA VAL A 42 -1.89 -5.96 -8.38
C VAL A 42 -2.42 -7.34 -8.04
N ASP A 43 -1.54 -8.22 -7.60
CA ASP A 43 -1.85 -9.53 -7.04
C ASP A 43 -1.28 -9.60 -5.60
N SER A 44 -1.39 -10.74 -4.94
CA SER A 44 -0.75 -10.97 -3.64
C SER A 44 -0.31 -12.42 -3.46
N VAL A 45 0.67 -12.60 -2.58
CA VAL A 45 1.06 -13.89 -2.01
C VAL A 45 0.72 -13.86 -0.53
N LYS A 46 0.19 -14.98 -0.02
CA LYS A 46 -0.11 -15.16 1.38
C LYS A 46 0.51 -16.46 1.88
N VAL A 47 1.18 -16.40 3.01
CA VAL A 47 1.65 -17.56 3.76
C VAL A 47 1.00 -17.49 5.14
N ASN A 48 0.34 -18.57 5.55
CA ASN A 48 -0.23 -18.72 6.87
C ASN A 48 0.06 -20.15 7.32
N ASP A 49 0.85 -20.29 8.38
CA ASP A 49 1.31 -21.58 8.87
C ASP A 49 1.44 -21.54 10.39
N SER A 50 1.44 -22.73 11.00
CA SER A 50 1.70 -22.86 12.43
C SER A 50 2.34 -24.20 12.77
N ILE A 51 3.19 -24.20 13.80
CA ILE A 51 3.81 -25.42 14.33
C ILE A 51 3.59 -25.49 15.84
N LYS A 52 3.52 -26.71 16.38
CA LYS A 52 3.66 -26.92 17.82
C LYS A 52 5.14 -27.06 18.16
N LEU A 53 5.67 -26.16 18.98
CA LEU A 53 7.04 -26.24 19.46
C LEU A 53 7.17 -27.14 20.71
N SER A 54 6.14 -27.13 21.56
CA SER A 54 5.94 -28.07 22.68
C SER A 54 4.44 -28.32 22.89
N ASP A 55 4.07 -29.12 23.89
CA ASP A 55 2.67 -29.33 24.26
C ASP A 55 1.97 -28.04 24.72
N SER A 56 2.75 -27.08 25.24
CA SER A 56 2.25 -25.82 25.79
C SER A 56 2.48 -24.61 24.87
N LEU A 57 3.29 -24.72 23.81
CA LEU A 57 3.62 -23.59 22.94
C LEU A 57 3.39 -23.90 21.45
N GLN A 58 2.51 -23.12 20.83
CA GLN A 58 2.30 -23.05 19.39
C GLN A 58 2.95 -21.79 18.82
N LEU A 59 3.61 -21.91 17.67
CA LEU A 59 4.12 -20.77 16.89
C LEU A 59 3.27 -20.58 15.65
N LYS A 60 2.95 -19.34 15.30
CA LYS A 60 2.16 -18.98 14.12
C LYS A 60 2.87 -17.92 13.29
N TYR A 61 2.86 -18.11 11.98
CA TYR A 61 3.42 -17.16 11.03
C TYR A 61 2.32 -16.77 10.05
N THR A 62 2.13 -15.47 9.82
CA THR A 62 1.20 -14.97 8.80
C THR A 62 1.84 -13.83 8.03
N SER A 63 1.95 -13.94 6.72
CA SER A 63 2.41 -12.84 5.88
C SER A 63 1.55 -12.69 4.64
N LYS A 64 1.26 -11.45 4.27
CA LYS A 64 0.65 -11.07 2.98
C LYS A 64 1.51 -10.02 2.30
N MET A 65 2.11 -10.35 1.17
CA MET A 65 2.82 -9.38 0.32
C MET A 65 2.03 -9.15 -0.97
N LEU A 66 1.97 -7.88 -1.40
CA LEU A 66 1.43 -7.54 -2.72
C LEU A 66 2.46 -7.91 -3.80
N VAL A 67 1.98 -8.14 -5.01
CA VAL A 67 2.80 -8.38 -6.20
C VAL A 67 2.37 -7.38 -7.27
N PHE A 68 3.33 -6.77 -7.97
CA PHE A 68 3.08 -5.73 -8.96
C PHE A 68 3.61 -6.12 -10.34
N PRO A 69 2.91 -7.00 -11.10
CA PRO A 69 3.40 -7.48 -12.40
C PRO A 69 3.68 -6.37 -13.41
N SER A 70 2.93 -5.27 -13.35
CA SER A 70 3.05 -4.12 -14.26
C SER A 70 4.17 -3.14 -13.90
N ILE A 71 4.77 -3.22 -12.70
CA ILE A 71 5.88 -2.33 -12.32
C ILE A 71 7.21 -2.98 -12.73
N LYS A 72 7.95 -2.32 -13.61
CA LYS A 72 9.27 -2.79 -14.10
C LYS A 72 10.45 -2.01 -13.52
N ASP A 73 10.21 -0.84 -12.95
CA ASP A 73 11.25 -0.02 -12.36
C ASP A 73 11.78 -0.66 -11.06
N GLY A 74 13.04 -1.10 -11.09
CA GLY A 74 13.66 -1.78 -9.96
C GLY A 74 13.79 -0.93 -8.71
N LYS A 75 14.05 0.39 -8.84
CA LYS A 75 14.18 1.28 -7.68
C LYS A 75 12.83 1.49 -7.00
N LEU A 76 11.75 1.58 -7.78
CA LEU A 76 10.41 1.62 -7.24
C LEU A 76 10.07 0.32 -6.51
N LEU A 77 10.37 -0.84 -7.11
CA LEU A 77 10.18 -2.15 -6.47
C LEU A 77 10.98 -2.25 -5.16
N ASP A 78 12.25 -1.87 -5.15
CA ASP A 78 13.07 -1.82 -3.93
C ASP A 78 12.43 -0.94 -2.85
N SER A 79 11.83 0.18 -3.23
CA SER A 79 11.15 1.09 -2.31
C SER A 79 9.83 0.52 -1.77
N ILE A 80 9.10 -0.22 -2.60
CA ILE A 80 7.87 -0.94 -2.23
C ILE A 80 8.19 -2.07 -1.25
N TYR A 81 9.27 -2.83 -1.47
CA TYR A 81 9.64 -3.98 -0.64
C TYR A 81 10.75 -3.65 0.37
N PHE A 82 10.80 -2.40 0.84
CA PHE A 82 11.88 -1.87 1.69
C PHE A 82 12.19 -2.70 2.95
N ALA A 83 11.20 -3.43 3.49
CA ALA A 83 11.35 -4.25 4.69
C ALA A 83 12.10 -5.56 4.41
N SER A 84 12.05 -6.05 3.16
CA SER A 84 12.66 -7.32 2.74
C SER A 84 14.06 -7.06 2.20
N LYS A 85 15.05 -7.12 3.09
CA LYS A 85 16.46 -6.92 2.71
C LYS A 85 16.89 -7.97 1.68
N ASN A 86 17.41 -7.52 0.54
CA ASN A 86 17.98 -8.35 -0.54
C ASN A 86 16.98 -9.18 -1.37
N ILE A 87 15.70 -8.81 -1.41
CA ILE A 87 14.80 -9.36 -2.44
C ILE A 87 15.36 -9.04 -3.83
N LYS A 88 15.44 -10.06 -4.71
CA LYS A 88 15.92 -9.92 -6.10
C LYS A 88 14.90 -10.36 -7.14
N ASP A 89 13.97 -11.21 -6.74
CA ASP A 89 12.90 -11.72 -7.58
C ASP A 89 11.56 -11.22 -7.02
N PHE A 90 11.02 -10.20 -7.68
CA PHE A 90 9.73 -9.59 -7.35
C PHE A 90 8.54 -10.30 -8.00
N SER A 91 8.77 -11.42 -8.69
CA SER A 91 7.68 -12.25 -9.21
C SER A 91 6.88 -12.88 -8.07
N LYS A 92 5.69 -13.37 -8.38
CA LYS A 92 4.85 -14.11 -7.42
C LYS A 92 5.62 -15.28 -6.78
N LYS A 93 6.37 -16.03 -7.57
CA LYS A 93 7.18 -17.16 -7.10
C LYS A 93 8.36 -16.72 -6.25
N GLY A 94 9.02 -15.63 -6.62
CA GLY A 94 10.12 -15.05 -5.84
C GLY A 94 9.65 -14.59 -4.46
N ILE A 95 8.52 -13.88 -4.40
CA ILE A 95 7.90 -13.43 -3.15
C ILE A 95 7.41 -14.62 -2.31
N GLU A 96 6.80 -15.64 -2.92
CA GLU A 96 6.44 -16.87 -2.21
C GLU A 96 7.66 -17.57 -1.61
N THR A 97 8.75 -17.68 -2.36
CA THR A 97 10.00 -18.27 -1.86
C THR A 97 10.58 -17.47 -0.70
N LEU A 98 10.53 -16.14 -0.77
CA LEU A 98 10.95 -15.25 0.31
C LEU A 98 10.11 -15.50 1.58
N LEU A 99 8.78 -15.50 1.46
CA LEU A 99 7.90 -15.67 2.61
C LEU A 99 8.04 -17.06 3.26
N GLN A 100 8.24 -18.11 2.46
CA GLN A 100 8.54 -19.44 2.99
C GLN A 100 9.87 -19.44 3.76
N LYS A 101 10.90 -18.76 3.24
CA LYS A 101 12.18 -18.62 3.91
C LYS A 101 12.05 -17.83 5.24
N GLU A 102 11.39 -16.69 5.24
CA GLU A 102 11.18 -15.87 6.45
C GLU A 102 10.41 -16.64 7.53
N LYS A 103 9.40 -17.43 7.13
CA LYS A 103 8.68 -18.35 8.02
C LYS A 103 9.61 -19.37 8.65
N ASP A 104 10.43 -20.04 7.84
CA ASP A 104 11.37 -21.05 8.35
C ASP A 104 12.43 -20.43 9.26
N GLU A 105 12.92 -19.23 8.92
CA GLU A 105 13.84 -18.46 9.78
C GLU A 105 13.21 -18.10 11.13
N PHE A 106 11.95 -17.64 11.14
CA PHE A 106 11.20 -17.36 12.37
C PHE A 106 11.10 -18.61 13.26
N TYR A 107 10.62 -19.73 12.74
CA TYR A 107 10.50 -20.97 13.52
C TYR A 107 11.84 -21.48 14.01
N ASN A 108 12.88 -21.43 13.18
CA ASN A 108 14.21 -21.89 13.56
C ASN A 108 14.85 -21.00 14.63
N SER A 109 14.63 -19.68 14.58
CA SER A 109 15.12 -18.76 15.60
C SER A 109 14.50 -19.08 16.95
N ILE A 110 13.16 -19.11 17.04
CA ILE A 110 12.46 -19.40 18.30
C ILE A 110 12.84 -20.78 18.84
N LYS A 111 12.90 -21.81 17.99
CA LYS A 111 13.33 -23.16 18.41
C LYS A 111 14.76 -23.19 18.96
N LYS A 112 15.66 -22.36 18.41
CA LYS A 112 17.04 -22.26 18.88
C LYS A 112 17.10 -21.53 20.21
N ASP A 113 16.39 -20.42 20.33
CA ASP A 113 16.46 -19.51 21.47
C ASP A 113 15.67 -20.04 22.67
N SER A 114 14.64 -20.87 22.44
CA SER A 114 13.80 -21.44 23.50
C SER A 114 14.41 -22.63 24.24
N LYS A 115 15.57 -23.16 23.83
CA LYS A 115 16.12 -24.42 24.36
C LYS A 115 16.24 -24.43 25.89
N ASP A 116 16.55 -23.29 26.47
CA ASP A 116 16.87 -23.18 27.90
C ASP A 116 15.63 -22.85 28.77
N PHE A 117 14.50 -22.44 28.18
CA PHE A 117 13.31 -22.00 28.92
C PHE A 117 12.00 -22.65 28.46
N ILE A 118 11.99 -23.44 27.38
CA ILE A 118 10.75 -24.03 26.83
C ILE A 118 10.03 -24.92 27.84
N SER A 119 10.75 -25.54 28.78
CA SER A 119 10.17 -26.33 29.88
C SER A 119 9.42 -25.48 30.91
N ASP A 120 9.74 -24.20 31.02
CA ASP A 120 9.12 -23.28 31.99
C ASP A 120 7.77 -22.77 31.48
N ILE A 121 7.52 -22.92 30.18
CA ILE A 121 6.23 -22.62 29.54
C ILE A 121 5.24 -23.74 29.87
N THR A 122 4.57 -23.60 31.00
CA THR A 122 3.65 -24.59 31.57
C THR A 122 2.18 -24.34 31.22
N PHE A 123 1.85 -23.15 30.72
CA PHE A 123 0.51 -22.79 30.27
C PHE A 123 0.44 -22.70 28.75
N SER A 124 -0.71 -23.08 28.18
CA SER A 124 -0.92 -23.04 26.74
C SER A 124 -0.83 -21.60 26.21
N GLN A 125 0.04 -21.39 25.22
CA GLN A 125 0.29 -20.11 24.56
C GLN A 125 0.40 -20.29 23.04
N GLU A 126 -0.05 -19.27 22.30
CA GLU A 126 0.24 -19.11 20.87
C GLU A 126 1.12 -17.87 20.72
N TRP A 127 2.36 -18.05 20.26
CA TRP A 127 3.24 -16.95 19.85
C TRP A 127 3.11 -16.75 18.34
N TYR A 128 3.15 -15.51 17.88
CA TYR A 128 3.02 -15.22 16.47
C TYR A 128 3.92 -14.10 15.99
N THR A 129 4.19 -14.13 14.69
CA THR A 129 4.61 -12.97 13.91
C THR A 129 3.70 -12.82 12.70
N SER A 130 3.36 -11.57 12.39
CA SER A 130 2.45 -11.22 11.32
C SER A 130 2.92 -9.99 10.56
N SER A 131 2.76 -10.01 9.25
CA SER A 131 2.99 -8.84 8.39
C SER A 131 2.01 -8.79 7.23
N SER A 132 1.66 -7.58 6.77
CA SER A 132 0.77 -7.43 5.62
C SER A 132 1.05 -6.15 4.83
N MET A 133 0.92 -6.25 3.51
CA MET A 133 0.81 -5.12 2.59
C MET A 133 -0.65 -5.00 2.12
N ASN A 134 -1.24 -3.82 2.27
CA ASN A 134 -2.61 -3.51 1.88
C ASN A 134 -2.62 -2.33 0.91
N LEU A 135 -3.10 -2.56 -0.32
CA LEU A 135 -3.34 -1.49 -1.27
C LEU A 135 -4.57 -0.70 -0.79
N LYS A 136 -4.37 0.53 -0.34
CA LYS A 136 -5.44 1.38 0.21
C LYS A 136 -6.06 2.25 -0.86
N SER A 137 -5.24 2.78 -1.78
CA SER A 137 -5.72 3.58 -2.91
C SER A 137 -4.74 3.54 -4.09
N ASN A 138 -5.27 3.78 -5.28
CA ASN A 138 -4.49 4.08 -6.49
C ASN A 138 -5.25 5.14 -7.30
N VAL A 139 -4.93 6.41 -7.07
CA VAL A 139 -5.67 7.56 -7.61
C VAL A 139 -4.68 8.56 -8.17
N ASN A 140 -4.95 9.06 -9.38
CA ASN A 140 -4.07 10.00 -10.09
C ASN A 140 -2.61 9.51 -10.17
N ASP A 141 -2.40 8.21 -10.41
CA ASP A 141 -1.10 7.53 -10.43
C ASP A 141 -0.29 7.65 -9.10
N PHE A 142 -0.96 7.99 -7.99
CA PHE A 142 -0.44 7.82 -6.64
C PHE A 142 -0.99 6.54 -6.04
N MET A 143 -0.10 5.62 -5.71
CA MET A 143 -0.44 4.35 -5.08
C MET A 143 -0.10 4.38 -3.60
N HIS A 144 -1.11 4.23 -2.75
CA HIS A 144 -0.95 4.14 -1.30
C HIS A 144 -0.98 2.68 -0.85
N ILE A 145 0.10 2.24 -0.21
CA ILE A 145 0.21 0.96 0.46
C ILE A 145 0.38 1.19 1.97
N GLU A 146 -0.47 0.54 2.74
CA GLU A 146 -0.33 0.39 4.19
C GLU A 146 0.40 -0.92 4.48
N TYR A 147 1.42 -0.84 5.32
CA TYR A 147 2.19 -1.96 5.82
C TYR A 147 1.86 -2.12 7.29
N ILE A 148 1.39 -3.30 7.70
CA ILE A 148 1.07 -3.61 9.09
C ILE A 148 1.98 -4.74 9.51
N TRP A 149 2.52 -4.66 10.72
CA TRP A 149 3.19 -5.79 11.36
C TRP A 149 2.67 -5.96 12.78
N GLY A 150 2.75 -7.17 13.30
CA GLY A 150 2.49 -7.44 14.70
C GLY A 150 3.07 -8.76 15.15
N SER A 151 3.45 -8.85 16.42
CA SER A 151 4.04 -10.04 17.01
C SER A 151 3.69 -10.19 18.48
N TYR A 152 3.69 -11.44 18.94
CA TYR A 152 3.57 -11.80 20.35
C TYR A 152 4.49 -12.98 20.63
N GLU A 153 5.35 -12.84 21.63
CA GLU A 153 6.33 -13.87 22.04
C GLU A 153 6.26 -14.09 23.56
N GLY A 154 5.05 -13.99 24.14
CA GLY A 154 4.82 -14.03 25.57
C GLY A 154 4.81 -12.63 26.22
N GLY A 155 4.38 -12.58 27.49
CA GLY A 155 4.26 -11.32 28.24
C GLY A 155 2.84 -10.76 28.27
N ALA A 156 2.71 -9.48 28.65
CA ALA A 156 1.43 -8.86 28.98
C ALA A 156 0.53 -8.56 27.78
N HIS A 157 1.12 -8.23 26.62
CA HIS A 157 0.40 -7.89 25.39
C HIS A 157 1.29 -8.13 24.16
N ASP A 158 0.69 -8.09 22.97
CA ASP A 158 1.37 -8.11 21.68
C ASP A 158 1.97 -6.75 21.33
N ASN A 159 2.72 -6.68 20.24
CA ASN A 159 3.22 -5.44 19.68
C ASN A 159 2.79 -5.34 18.22
N TYR A 160 2.48 -4.14 17.75
CA TYR A 160 2.11 -3.90 16.37
C TYR A 160 2.46 -2.49 15.94
N GLY A 161 2.50 -2.28 14.64
CA GLY A 161 2.74 -0.97 14.07
C GLY A 161 2.39 -0.88 12.60
N PHE A 162 2.39 0.36 12.13
CA PHE A 162 1.96 0.73 10.79
C PHE A 162 3.06 1.52 10.08
N ASN A 163 3.16 1.30 8.77
CA ASN A 163 3.92 2.17 7.88
C ASN A 163 3.07 2.47 6.66
N GLU A 164 2.91 3.74 6.36
CA GLU A 164 2.13 4.28 5.27
C GLU A 164 3.11 4.78 4.23
N ARG A 165 2.99 4.27 3.00
CA ARG A 165 3.80 4.75 1.89
C ARG A 165 2.94 5.04 0.70
N VAL A 166 3.16 6.23 0.14
CA VAL A 166 2.60 6.61 -1.14
C VAL A 166 3.71 6.59 -2.19
N PHE A 167 3.41 6.02 -3.35
CA PHE A 167 4.30 5.90 -4.48
C PHE A 167 3.74 6.68 -5.66
N ASP A 168 4.57 7.52 -6.26
CA ASP A 168 4.29 8.19 -7.52
C ASP A 168 4.65 7.24 -8.66
N LEU A 169 3.63 6.58 -9.24
CA LEU A 169 3.79 5.62 -10.34
C LEU A 169 4.19 6.31 -11.65
N LYS A 170 3.88 7.60 -11.80
CA LYS A 170 4.28 8.39 -12.98
C LYS A 170 5.78 8.67 -12.98
N ASN A 171 6.35 8.91 -11.80
CA ASN A 171 7.75 9.28 -11.62
C ASN A 171 8.62 8.18 -11.00
N ASN A 172 8.08 6.96 -10.84
CA ASN A 172 8.75 5.78 -10.28
C ASN A 172 9.49 6.04 -8.94
N LYS A 173 8.84 6.75 -8.01
CA LYS A 173 9.45 7.07 -6.71
C LYS A 173 8.46 6.96 -5.55
N LYS A 174 8.99 6.72 -4.34
CA LYS A 174 8.24 6.99 -3.11
C LYS A 174 8.03 8.51 -3.00
N VAL A 175 6.82 8.92 -2.64
CA VAL A 175 6.50 10.32 -2.36
C VAL A 175 7.19 10.73 -1.07
N GLU A 176 7.89 11.86 -1.11
CA GLU A 176 8.42 12.52 0.08
C GLU A 176 7.57 13.75 0.40
N LEU A 177 7.58 14.19 1.67
CA LEU A 177 6.73 15.31 2.11
C LEU A 177 6.95 16.60 1.29
N LYS A 178 8.20 16.84 0.86
CA LYS A 178 8.59 17.97 -0.01
C LYS A 178 7.94 17.94 -1.41
N ASP A 179 7.49 16.76 -1.86
CA ASP A 179 6.77 16.62 -3.12
C ASP A 179 5.31 17.11 -2.98
N ILE A 180 4.79 17.18 -1.74
CA ILE A 180 3.43 17.62 -1.42
C ILE A 180 3.42 19.08 -1.00
N THR A 181 4.31 19.48 -0.10
CA THR A 181 4.33 20.84 0.45
C THR A 181 5.72 21.34 0.80
N SER A 182 5.94 22.65 0.64
CA SER A 182 7.10 23.39 1.11
C SER A 182 6.95 23.91 2.56
N MET A 183 5.88 23.56 3.26
CA MET A 183 5.65 24.00 4.64
C MET A 183 6.79 23.54 5.54
N SER A 184 7.28 24.45 6.40
CA SER A 184 8.35 24.11 7.33
C SER A 184 7.89 23.10 8.38
N LYS A 185 8.83 22.28 8.86
CA LYS A 185 8.60 21.28 9.90
C LYS A 185 7.87 21.88 11.11
N ASN A 186 8.36 22.99 11.68
CA ASN A 186 7.74 23.62 12.85
C ASN A 186 6.28 24.05 12.62
N LYS A 187 5.92 24.49 11.41
CA LYS A 187 4.54 24.84 11.07
C LYS A 187 3.65 23.60 10.99
N LEU A 188 4.18 22.50 10.45
CA LEU A 188 3.47 21.22 10.43
C LEU A 188 3.28 20.67 11.85
N GLU A 189 4.29 20.72 12.72
CA GLU A 189 4.17 20.33 14.14
C GLU A 189 3.09 21.15 14.86
N THR A 190 3.03 22.46 14.59
CA THR A 190 1.97 23.34 15.10
C THR A 190 0.58 22.90 14.61
N LEU A 191 0.45 22.53 13.33
CA LEU A 191 -0.81 22.03 12.77
C LEU A 191 -1.19 20.66 13.35
N LEU A 192 -0.23 19.77 13.59
CA LEU A 192 -0.45 18.47 14.24
C LEU A 192 -1.00 18.66 15.65
N MET A 193 -0.38 19.53 16.45
CA MET A 193 -0.87 19.89 17.80
C MET A 193 -2.27 20.52 17.76
N LYS A 194 -2.54 21.38 16.77
CA LYS A 194 -3.86 21.99 16.58
C LYS A 194 -4.93 20.94 16.23
N ASN A 195 -4.56 19.89 15.51
CA ASN A 195 -5.50 18.93 14.92
C ASN A 195 -5.69 17.65 15.73
N ILE A 196 -4.82 17.33 16.70
CA ILE A 196 -4.89 16.10 17.51
C ILE A 196 -6.22 15.91 18.25
N ASN A 197 -6.89 16.98 18.68
CA ASN A 197 -8.18 16.89 19.37
C ASN A 197 -9.39 16.83 18.43
N LYS A 198 -9.18 16.95 17.11
CA LYS A 198 -10.24 16.80 16.10
C LYS A 198 -10.52 15.33 15.77
N ILE A 199 -9.60 14.44 16.09
CA ILE A 199 -9.75 13.00 15.83
C ILE A 199 -10.49 12.34 16.99
N ASN A 200 -11.33 11.36 16.68
CA ASN A 200 -12.08 10.63 17.70
C ASN A 200 -11.29 9.39 18.11
N SER A 201 -10.82 9.34 19.35
CA SER A 201 -10.16 8.16 19.92
C SER A 201 -11.13 7.19 20.59
N GLY A 202 -12.33 7.65 20.95
CA GLY A 202 -13.24 6.88 21.80
C GLY A 202 -12.77 6.76 23.26
N THR A 203 -11.65 7.39 23.64
CA THR A 203 -11.11 7.34 24.99
C THR A 203 -11.97 8.13 25.97
N THR A 204 -12.28 7.49 27.10
CA THR A 204 -13.02 8.12 28.20
C THR A 204 -12.38 7.84 29.55
N ASP A 205 -12.51 8.76 30.49
CA ASP A 205 -12.21 8.58 31.91
C ASP A 205 -13.49 8.73 32.76
N GLU A 206 -13.33 8.83 34.08
CA GLU A 206 -14.44 9.04 35.03
C GLU A 206 -15.24 10.33 34.78
N ASN A 207 -14.66 11.30 34.07
CA ASN A 207 -15.26 12.59 33.72
C ASN A 207 -15.77 12.64 32.28
N GLY A 208 -15.67 11.55 31.51
CA GLY A 208 -16.16 11.45 30.14
C GLY A 208 -15.06 11.46 29.10
N LYS A 209 -15.26 12.15 27.98
CA LYS A 209 -14.32 12.11 26.84
C LYS A 209 -13.00 12.80 27.19
N VAL A 210 -11.89 12.09 26.98
CA VAL A 210 -10.53 12.62 27.13
C VAL A 210 -10.06 13.24 25.83
N ASN A 211 -9.38 14.39 25.90
CA ASN A 211 -8.72 14.94 24.72
C ASN A 211 -7.45 14.16 24.42
N ASN A 212 -7.20 13.88 23.14
CA ASN A 212 -6.01 13.12 22.74
C ASN A 212 -4.70 13.86 23.09
N SER A 213 -4.74 15.19 23.16
CA SER A 213 -3.61 16.00 23.65
C SER A 213 -3.20 15.64 25.07
N ASP A 214 -4.13 15.20 25.91
CA ASP A 214 -3.90 14.92 27.33
C ASP A 214 -3.25 13.53 27.50
N MET A 215 -3.20 12.74 26.43
CA MET A 215 -2.62 11.40 26.39
C MET A 215 -1.20 11.37 25.79
N LEU A 216 -0.69 12.53 25.36
CA LEU A 216 0.62 12.61 24.70
C LEU A 216 1.75 12.33 25.69
N LEU A 217 2.74 11.57 25.22
CA LEU A 217 4.02 11.34 25.90
C LEU A 217 5.12 12.32 25.43
N VAL A 218 4.73 13.32 24.63
CA VAL A 218 5.62 14.30 24.00
C VAL A 218 5.03 15.71 24.14
N ASP A 219 5.88 16.70 24.33
CA ASP A 219 5.45 18.12 24.40
C ASP A 219 5.03 18.66 23.03
N LEU A 220 5.59 18.09 21.95
CA LEU A 220 5.34 18.48 20.57
C LEU A 220 5.27 17.22 19.70
N ILE A 221 4.20 17.09 18.91
CA ILE A 221 4.04 15.96 18.00
C ILE A 221 5.02 16.13 16.83
N PRO A 222 5.97 15.18 16.64
CA PRO A 222 6.99 15.28 15.60
C PRO A 222 6.41 15.00 14.21
N VAL A 223 6.88 15.71 13.18
CA VAL A 223 6.55 15.32 11.78
C VAL A 223 7.20 13.98 11.45
N THR A 224 6.39 12.98 11.16
CA THR A 224 6.83 11.64 10.75
C THR A 224 6.88 11.49 9.22
N ASN A 225 7.67 10.53 8.74
CA ASN A 225 7.65 10.09 7.33
C ASN A 225 6.55 9.03 7.08
N ASN A 226 5.80 8.66 8.11
CA ASN A 226 4.67 7.75 8.07
C ASN A 226 3.38 8.51 7.73
N PHE A 227 3.18 8.82 6.45
CA PHE A 227 2.06 9.65 6.00
C PHE A 227 1.43 9.12 4.71
N TYR A 228 0.17 9.49 4.51
CA TYR A 228 -0.57 9.29 3.26
C TYR A 228 -1.53 10.45 3.03
N PHE A 229 -2.28 10.44 1.94
CA PHE A 229 -3.24 11.49 1.63
C PHE A 229 -4.43 10.97 0.83
N ASP A 230 -5.54 11.70 0.91
CA ASP A 230 -6.72 11.49 0.08
C ASP A 230 -7.12 12.79 -0.65
N ASP A 231 -8.38 12.91 -1.06
CA ASP A 231 -8.90 14.11 -1.72
C ASP A 231 -9.09 15.31 -0.77
N LYS A 232 -8.94 15.12 0.55
CA LYS A 232 -9.27 16.12 1.58
C LYS A 232 -8.08 16.51 2.45
N ASN A 233 -7.25 15.56 2.87
CA ASN A 233 -6.21 15.80 3.86
C ASN A 233 -4.91 15.05 3.56
N LEU A 234 -3.83 15.60 4.11
CA LEU A 234 -2.58 14.89 4.42
C LEU A 234 -2.71 14.28 5.82
N TYR A 235 -2.46 12.98 5.96
CA TYR A 235 -2.58 12.24 7.22
C TYR A 235 -1.21 11.80 7.71
N PHE A 236 -0.91 12.06 8.98
CA PHE A 236 0.27 11.54 9.67
C PHE A 236 -0.15 10.43 10.62
N HIS A 237 0.43 9.24 10.45
CA HIS A 237 0.09 8.04 11.21
C HIS A 237 1.21 7.75 12.22
N TYR A 238 0.85 7.63 13.49
CA TYR A 238 1.72 7.27 14.58
C TYR A 238 1.30 5.91 15.14
N SER A 239 2.20 4.94 15.09
CA SER A 239 2.04 3.62 15.72
C SER A 239 2.01 3.74 17.25
N PRO A 240 1.53 2.71 17.96
CA PRO A 240 1.62 2.66 19.42
C PRO A 240 3.04 2.98 19.92
N TYR A 241 3.12 3.70 21.05
CA TYR A 241 4.35 4.21 21.67
C TYR A 241 5.10 5.33 20.94
N GLU A 242 4.72 5.74 19.72
CA GLU A 242 5.43 6.85 19.05
C GLU A 242 5.14 8.20 19.71
N ILE A 243 3.89 8.45 20.09
CA ILE A 243 3.47 9.72 20.74
C ILE A 243 2.52 9.54 21.93
N THR A 244 1.97 8.34 22.13
CA THR A 244 1.01 7.99 23.19
C THR A 244 1.35 6.61 23.77
N ALA A 245 0.80 6.26 24.93
CA ALA A 245 0.92 4.91 25.49
C ALA A 245 0.21 3.86 24.61
N PHE A 246 0.63 2.59 24.69
CA PHE A 246 0.05 1.50 23.88
C PHE A 246 -1.48 1.38 23.96
N ALA A 247 -2.05 1.59 25.15
CA ALA A 247 -3.49 1.53 25.37
C ALA A 247 -4.28 2.56 24.54
N ALA A 248 -3.64 3.62 24.06
CA ALA A 248 -4.25 4.61 23.17
C ALA A 248 -4.40 4.12 21.72
N GLY A 249 -3.74 3.02 21.35
CA GLY A 249 -3.67 2.55 19.97
C GLY A 249 -2.81 3.43 19.07
N ASP A 250 -2.97 3.28 17.76
CA ASP A 250 -2.42 4.19 16.77
C ASP A 250 -3.18 5.52 16.71
N ILE A 251 -2.51 6.56 16.24
CA ILE A 251 -3.04 7.91 16.12
C ILE A 251 -2.82 8.41 14.70
N ILE A 252 -3.90 8.79 14.01
CA ILE A 252 -3.85 9.35 12.65
C ILE A 252 -4.33 10.80 12.68
N ILE A 253 -3.45 11.76 12.43
CA ILE A 253 -3.75 13.19 12.51
C ILE A 253 -3.90 13.78 11.10
N PRO A 254 -5.07 14.32 10.73
CA PRO A 254 -5.26 14.99 9.45
C PRO A 254 -4.75 16.44 9.49
N ILE A 255 -4.16 16.89 8.39
CA ILE A 255 -3.95 18.30 8.03
C ILE A 255 -4.67 18.55 6.72
N SER A 256 -5.65 19.46 6.74
CA SER A 256 -6.46 19.74 5.55
C SER A 256 -5.68 20.48 4.47
N TRP A 257 -6.08 20.31 3.20
CA TRP A 257 -5.47 21.07 2.10
C TRP A 257 -5.60 22.58 2.26
N ALA A 258 -6.66 23.06 2.92
CA ALA A 258 -6.85 24.46 3.26
C ALA A 258 -5.79 24.96 4.26
N GLU A 259 -5.39 24.13 5.23
CA GLU A 259 -4.32 24.46 6.19
C GLU A 259 -2.93 24.48 5.53
N LEU A 260 -2.76 23.83 4.38
CA LEU A 260 -1.55 23.85 3.56
C LEU A 260 -1.60 24.88 2.41
N ASN A 261 -2.62 25.75 2.38
CA ASN A 261 -2.77 26.70 1.29
C ASN A 261 -1.56 27.64 1.19
N GLY A 262 -1.11 27.89 -0.04
CA GLY A 262 0.10 28.68 -0.32
C GLY A 262 1.43 27.94 -0.15
N THR A 263 1.44 26.72 0.40
CA THR A 263 2.64 25.88 0.50
C THR A 263 2.54 24.57 -0.25
N LEU A 264 1.39 24.24 -0.86
CA LEU A 264 1.27 23.05 -1.70
C LEU A 264 2.16 23.16 -2.94
N ASN A 265 2.85 22.08 -3.28
CA ASN A 265 3.58 21.98 -4.53
C ASN A 265 2.58 22.11 -5.71
N PRO A 266 2.82 23.01 -6.69
CA PRO A 266 1.87 23.23 -7.79
C PRO A 266 1.59 21.98 -8.63
N GLU A 267 2.59 21.13 -8.88
CA GLU A 267 2.41 19.89 -9.65
C GLU A 267 1.50 18.91 -8.90
N PHE A 268 1.76 18.72 -7.60
CA PHE A 268 0.91 17.90 -6.73
C PHE A 268 -0.51 18.43 -6.67
N LYS A 269 -0.67 19.74 -6.40
CA LYS A 269 -1.98 20.41 -6.33
C LYS A 269 -2.79 20.20 -7.60
N ASN A 270 -2.18 20.40 -8.76
CA ASN A 270 -2.82 20.24 -10.06
C ASN A 270 -3.20 18.78 -10.32
N ARG A 271 -2.30 17.84 -10.05
CA ARG A 271 -2.53 16.39 -10.26
C ARG A 271 -3.63 15.84 -9.36
N MET A 272 -3.69 16.30 -8.12
CA MET A 272 -4.73 15.93 -7.16
C MET A 272 -6.03 16.73 -7.31
N LYS A 273 -6.07 17.73 -8.21
CA LYS A 273 -7.23 18.61 -8.46
C LYS A 273 -7.72 19.31 -7.19
N ILE A 274 -6.78 19.66 -6.30
CA ILE A 274 -7.05 20.38 -5.06
C ILE A 274 -7.36 21.84 -5.42
N LYS A 275 -8.49 22.35 -4.91
CA LYS A 275 -8.94 23.73 -5.15
C LYS A 275 -8.11 24.73 -4.34
#